data_AF-A0A954XRZ0-F1
#
_entry.id   AF-A0A954XRZ0-F1
#
_cell.length_a   1.000
_cell.length_b   1.000
_cell.length_c   1.000
_cell.angle_alpha   90.00
_cell.angle_beta   90.00
_cell.angle_gamma   90.00
#
_symmetry.space_group_name_H-M   'P 1'
#
loop_
_entity.id
_entity.type
_entity.pdbx_description
1 polymer ?
#
loop_
_entity_poly.entity_id
_entity_poly.type
_entity_poly.pdbx_seq_one_letter_code
_entity_poly.pdbx_strand_id
1 'polypeptide(L)' 'IIADALVSQLSSKVSEINSAREKFGAEAYLEVVLHISCDENISTPALGFTHPTVAFLSEVGAYIDIDTYRNH' A
#
# COMPACT_ATOMS: atom_id res chain seq x y z
N ILE A 1 -2.84 5.75 -9.32
CA ILE A 1 -3.45 5.50 -7.98
C ILE A 1 -2.44 5.93 -6.92
N ILE A 2 -2.85 6.31 -5.70
CA ILE A 2 -1.94 6.85 -4.67
C ILE A 2 -0.76 5.90 -4.40
N ALA A 3 -1.03 4.59 -4.32
CA ALA A 3 0.00 3.57 -4.14
C ALA A 3 1.05 3.56 -5.27
N ASP A 4 0.67 3.80 -6.52
CA ASP A 4 1.62 3.78 -7.64
C ASP A 4 2.67 4.89 -7.53
N ALA A 5 2.25 6.07 -7.04
CA ALA A 5 3.16 7.19 -6.85
C ALA A 5 4.18 6.89 -5.74
N LEU A 6 3.76 6.20 -4.67
CA LEU A 6 4.67 5.72 -3.63
C LEU A 6 5.64 4.67 -4.20
N VAL A 7 5.12 3.65 -4.90
CA VAL A 7 5.94 2.58 -5.49
C VAL A 7 6.95 3.14 -6.48
N SER A 8 6.58 4.13 -7.30
CA SER A 8 7.52 4.75 -8.26
C SER A 8 8.74 5.40 -7.60
N GLN A 9 8.60 5.88 -6.37
CA GLN A 9 9.70 6.49 -5.61
C GLN A 9 10.59 5.44 -4.95
N LEU A 10 10.02 4.29 -4.59
CA LEU A 10 10.70 3.25 -3.80
C LEU A 10 11.17 2.05 -4.63
N SER A 11 10.73 1.91 -5.87
CA SER A 11 11.04 0.75 -6.73
C SER A 11 12.54 0.53 -6.93
N SER A 12 13.34 1.60 -6.96
CA SER A 12 14.80 1.50 -7.06
C SER A 12 15.49 1.06 -5.76
N LYS A 13 14.74 0.90 -4.67
CA LYS A 13 15.24 0.66 -3.30
C LYS A 13 14.90 -0.71 -2.74
N VAL A 14 14.45 -1.65 -3.58
CA VAL A 14 14.06 -3.01 -3.16
C VAL A 14 15.17 -3.69 -2.35
N SER A 15 16.42 -3.61 -2.81
CA SER A 15 17.56 -4.23 -2.13
C SER A 15 17.81 -3.62 -0.75
N GLU A 16 17.79 -2.29 -0.64
CA GLU A 16 17.97 -1.58 0.63
C GLU A 16 16.82 -1.87 1.60
N ILE A 17 15.58 -1.93 1.10
CA ILE A 17 14.39 -2.27 1.90
C ILE A 17 14.51 -3.68 2.45
N ASN A 18 14.83 -4.66 1.61
CA ASN A 18 14.99 -6.05 2.04
C ASN A 18 16.16 -6.22 3.02
N SER A 19 17.28 -5.54 2.77
CA SER A 19 18.41 -5.53 3.71
C SER A 19 18.03 -4.95 5.07
N ALA A 20 17.22 -3.89 5.11
CA ALA A 20 16.72 -3.31 6.35
C ALA A 20 15.76 -4.27 7.07
N ARG A 21 14.82 -4.89 6.35
CA ARG A 21 13.89 -5.88 6.89
C ARG A 21 14.62 -7.04 7.55
N GLU A 22 15.58 -7.63 6.84
CA GLU A 22 16.40 -8.74 7.36
C GLU A 22 17.25 -8.31 8.56
N LYS A 23 17.95 -7.17 8.45
CA LYS A 23 18.83 -6.68 9.51
C LYS A 23 18.10 -6.40 10.82
N PHE A 24 16.89 -5.86 10.74
CA PHE A 24 16.13 -5.44 11.91
C PHE A 24 15.02 -6.44 12.31
N GLY A 25 14.86 -7.55 11.58
CA GLY A 25 13.75 -8.48 11.78
C GLY A 25 12.39 -7.79 11.61
N ALA A 26 12.31 -6.83 10.69
CA ALA A 26 11.12 -6.00 10.47
C ALA A 26 10.26 -6.55 9.33
N GLU A 27 8.95 -6.35 9.46
CA GLU A 27 7.98 -6.64 8.41
C GLU A 27 7.63 -5.38 7.63
N ALA A 28 7.23 -5.54 6.37
CA ALA A 28 6.84 -4.43 5.51
C ALA A 28 5.33 -4.48 5.25
N TYR A 29 4.70 -3.31 5.30
CA TYR A 29 3.27 -3.14 5.07
C TYR A 29 3.02 -1.95 4.15
N LEU A 30 2.09 -2.11 3.20
CA LEU A 30 1.44 -1.00 2.52
C LEU A 30 0.17 -0.66 3.30
N GLU A 31 0.23 0.43 4.05
CA GLU A 31 -0.89 0.96 4.81
C GLU A 31 -1.84 1.75 3.91
N VAL A 32 -3.11 1.33 3.87
CA VAL A 32 -4.15 1.99 3.09
C VAL A 32 -5.30 2.39 4.01
N VAL A 33 -5.52 3.70 4.12
CA VAL A 33 -6.66 4.24 4.85
C VAL A 33 -7.78 4.60 3.88
N LEU A 34 -8.92 3.94 4.04
CA LEU A 34 -10.11 4.17 3.24
C LEU A 34 -11.17 4.92 4.05
N HIS A 35 -11.53 6.11 3.59
CA HIS A 35 -12.68 6.84 4.10
C HIS A 35 -13.90 6.59 3.22
N ILE A 36 -14.95 6.02 3.79
CA ILE A 36 -16.20 5.73 3.10
C ILE A 36 -17.25 6.74 3.56
N SER A 37 -17.86 7.45 2.61
CA SER A 37 -18.96 8.37 2.89
C SER A 37 -20.22 7.62 3.31
N CYS A 38 -21.03 8.23 4.19
CA CYS A 38 -22.36 7.75 4.53
C CYS A 38 -23.43 8.18 3.51
N ASP A 39 -23.12 9.09 2.58
CA ASP A 39 -24.01 9.49 1.50
C ASP A 39 -23.99 8.43 0.40
N GLU A 40 -25.13 7.76 0.19
CA GLU A 40 -25.30 6.70 -0.82
C GLU A 40 -25.13 7.20 -2.26
N ASN A 41 -25.15 8.52 -2.49
CA ASN A 41 -24.86 9.11 -3.80
C ASN A 41 -23.37 9.21 -4.10
N ILE A 42 -22.50 9.01 -3.09
CA ILE A 42 -21.05 9.05 -3.24
C ILE A 42 -20.52 7.63 -3.42
N SER A 43 -19.87 7.39 -4.56
CA SER A 43 -19.25 6.10 -4.85
C SER A 43 -18.12 5.77 -3.87
N THR A 44 -18.05 4.51 -3.45
CA THR A 44 -16.91 4.02 -2.66
C THR A 44 -15.63 4.08 -3.50
N PRO A 45 -14.48 4.53 -2.94
CA PRO A 45 -13.23 4.53 -3.68
C PRO A 45 -12.82 3.09 -4.09
N ALA A 46 -12.22 2.96 -5.26
CA ALA A 46 -11.73 1.66 -5.73
C ALA A 46 -10.52 1.18 -4.91
N LEU A 47 -10.60 -0.04 -4.37
CA LEU A 47 -9.54 -0.68 -3.58
C LEU A 47 -8.56 -1.49 -4.46
N GLY A 48 -8.32 -1.02 -5.68
CA GLY A 48 -7.50 -1.71 -6.67
C GLY A 48 -6.04 -1.24 -6.64
N PHE A 49 -5.12 -2.17 -6.88
CA PHE A 49 -3.70 -1.89 -7.07
C PHE A 49 -3.29 -2.27 -8.49
N THR A 50 -2.36 -1.49 -9.07
CA THR A 50 -1.82 -1.81 -10.39
C THR A 50 -0.87 -3.00 -10.31
N HIS A 51 -0.66 -3.67 -11.45
CA HIS A 51 0.28 -4.80 -11.52
C HIS A 51 1.72 -4.42 -11.06
N PRO A 52 2.30 -3.27 -11.47
CA PRO A 52 3.60 -2.84 -10.95
C PRO A 52 3.63 -2.68 -9.43
N THR A 53 2.54 -2.17 -8.84
CA THR A 53 2.42 -2.03 -7.38
C THR A 53 2.41 -3.39 -6.68
N VAL A 54 1.61 -4.34 -7.16
CA VAL A 54 1.58 -5.70 -6.61
C VAL A 54 2.92 -6.40 -6.76
N ALA A 55 3.59 -6.25 -7.90
CA ALA A 55 4.91 -6.83 -8.15
C ALA A 55 5.97 -6.29 -7.17
N PHE A 56 6.04 -4.97 -7.00
CA PHE A 56 6.95 -4.35 -6.04
C PHE A 56 6.69 -4.85 -4.61
N LEU A 57 5.44 -4.87 -4.16
CA LEU A 57 5.09 -5.35 -2.81
C LEU A 57 5.52 -6.81 -2.61
N SER A 58 5.35 -7.65 -3.65
CA SER A 58 5.83 -9.03 -3.62
C SER A 58 7.36 -9.10 -3.49
N GLU A 59 8.11 -8.26 -4.20
CA GLU A 59 9.58 -8.23 -4.15
C GLU A 59 10.12 -7.79 -2.79
N VAL A 60 9.44 -6.85 -2.13
CA VAL A 60 9.79 -6.42 -0.77
C VAL A 60 9.09 -7.23 0.31
N GLY A 61 8.44 -8.35 -0.05
CA GLY A 61 7.73 -9.24 0.88
C GLY A 61 6.76 -8.50 1.81
N ALA A 62 6.06 -7.50 1.28
CA ALA A 62 5.14 -6.66 2.03
C ALA A 62 3.72 -7.23 2.04
N TYR A 63 3.01 -6.98 3.13
CA TYR A 63 1.57 -7.17 3.23
C TYR A 63 0.83 -5.87 2.87
N ILE A 64 -0.47 -5.97 2.66
CA ILE A 64 -1.35 -4.80 2.52
C ILE A 64 -2.25 -4.80 3.75
N ASP A 65 -2.20 -3.72 4.52
CA ASP A 65 -3.12 -3.49 5.63
C ASP A 65 -4.09 -2.37 5.26
N ILE A 66 -5.37 -2.57 5.57
CA ILE A 66 -6.45 -1.72 5.08
C ILE A 66 -7.36 -1.33 6.25
N ASP A 67 -7.20 -0.10 6.69
CA ASP A 67 -8.10 0.51 7.66
C ASP A 67 -9.27 1.18 6.95
N THR A 68 -10.48 0.81 7.31
CA THR A 68 -11.70 1.45 6.79
C THR A 68 -12.39 2.27 7.86
N TYR A 69 -12.59 3.54 7.59
CA TYR A 69 -13.32 4.45 8.48
C TYR A 69 -14.59 4.97 7.80
N ARG A 70 -15.65 5.04 8.59
CA ARG A 70 -16.90 5.73 8.25
C ARG A 70 -17.06 6.86 9.25
N ASN A 71 -16.68 8.09 8.87
CA ASN A 71 -16.89 9.29 9.69
C ASN A 71 -16.80 10.55 8.81
N HIS A 72 -17.96 11.05 8.39
CA HIS A 72 -18.47 12.43 8.46
C HIS A 72 -19.79 12.50 7.71
#